data_AF-E0MQ37-F1
#
_entry.id   AF-E0MQ37-F1
#
_cell.length_a   1.000
_cell.length_b   1.000
_cell.length_c   1.000
_cell.angle_alpha   90.00
_cell.angle_beta   90.00
_cell.angle_gamma   90.00
#
_symmetry.space_group_name_H-M   'P 1'
#
loop_
_entity.id
_entity.type
_entity.pdbx_description
1 polymer ?
#
loop_
_entity_poly.entity_id
_entity_poly.type
_entity_poly.pdbx_seq_one_letter_code
_entity_poly.pdbx_strand_id
1 'polypeptide(L)' 'MTAHLENMLHEKGARLLLADTSGTDTFAATRKFYAAKGYTEEARIKDFWEAGDDKVTFTKAL' A
#
# COMPACT_ATOMS: atom_id res chain seq x y z
N MET A 1 3.26 -13.26 6.65
CA MET A 1 3.65 -12.04 7.38
C MET A 1 2.50 -11.09 7.66
N THR A 2 1.62 -10.74 6.69
CA THR A 2 0.53 -9.77 6.98
C THR A 2 -0.69 -10.35 7.72
N ALA A 3 -0.99 -11.65 7.60
CA ALA A 3 -2.21 -12.24 8.18
C ALA A 3 -2.34 -12.08 9.71
N HIS A 4 -1.24 -12.18 10.46
CA HIS A 4 -1.30 -11.98 11.93
C HIS A 4 -1.63 -10.54 12.29
N LEU A 5 -1.06 -9.56 11.58
CA LEU A 5 -1.36 -8.15 11.74
C LEU A 5 -2.81 -7.85 11.35
N GLU A 6 -3.28 -8.38 10.22
CA GLU A 6 -4.65 -8.21 9.73
C GLU A 6 -5.66 -8.72 10.76
N ASN A 7 -5.45 -9.92 11.33
CA ASN A 7 -6.32 -10.47 12.37
C ASN A 7 -6.33 -9.60 13.65
N MET A 8 -5.16 -9.16 14.12
CA MET A 8 -5.07 -8.28 15.29
C MET A 8 -5.83 -6.96 15.06
N LEU A 9 -5.77 -6.42 13.85
CA LEU A 9 -6.42 -5.16 13.50
C LEU A 9 -7.93 -5.33 13.36
N HIS A 10 -8.40 -6.46 12.83
CA HIS A 10 -9.81 -6.83 12.87
C HIS A 10 -10.38 -6.86 14.29
N GLU A 11 -9.67 -7.50 15.22
CA GLU A 11 -10.09 -7.55 16.63
C GLU A 11 -10.15 -6.16 17.29
N LYS A 12 -9.37 -5.20 16.77
CA LYS A 12 -9.37 -3.80 17.21
C LYS A 12 -10.40 -2.93 16.48
N GLY A 13 -11.23 -3.50 15.60
CA GLY A 13 -12.22 -2.77 14.82
C GLY A 13 -11.63 -1.86 13.73
N ALA A 14 -10.39 -2.11 13.31
CA ALA A 14 -9.82 -1.43 12.16
C ALA A 14 -10.55 -1.90 10.88
N ARG A 15 -10.84 -0.95 9.99
CA ARG A 15 -11.62 -1.20 8.76
C ARG A 15 -10.80 -1.14 7.46
N LEU A 16 -9.60 -0.57 7.53
CA LEU A 16 -8.82 -0.21 6.35
C LEU A 16 -7.33 -0.22 6.68
N LEU A 17 -6.56 -0.86 5.83
CA LEU A 17 -5.12 -0.72 5.75
C LEU A 17 -4.75 0.22 4.62
N LEU A 18 -3.77 1.08 4.89
CA LEU A 18 -3.20 2.02 3.93
C LEU A 18 -1.68 1.82 3.89
N ALA A 19 -1.11 1.76 2.70
CA ALA A 19 0.32 1.64 2.48
C ALA A 19 0.77 2.58 1.36
N ASP A 20 1.75 3.43 1.66
CA ASP A 20 2.33 4.35 0.69
C ASP A 20 3.70 3.84 0.21
N THR A 21 3.97 3.94 -1.08
CA THR A 21 5.28 3.59 -1.66
C THR A 21 5.65 4.52 -2.82
N SER A 22 6.92 4.50 -3.21
CA SER A 22 7.44 5.26 -4.34
C SER A 22 6.91 4.70 -5.68
N GLY A 23 6.77 5.60 -6.66
CA GLY A 23 6.38 5.31 -8.03
C GLY A 23 7.52 4.76 -8.89
N THR A 24 8.78 4.93 -8.44
CA THR A 24 9.97 4.52 -9.18
C THR A 24 10.06 3.00 -9.40
N ASP A 25 10.82 2.57 -10.39
CA ASP A 25 10.98 1.15 -10.74
C ASP A 25 11.67 0.33 -9.64
N THR A 26 12.50 0.95 -8.81
CA THR A 26 13.12 0.32 -7.63
C THR A 26 12.06 -0.26 -6.68
N PHE A 27 10.87 0.35 -6.62
CA PHE A 27 9.75 -0.10 -5.79
C PHE A 27 8.70 -0.93 -6.55
N ALA A 28 8.95 -1.32 -7.79
CA ALA A 28 8.01 -2.13 -8.58
C ALA A 28 7.71 -3.49 -7.89
N ALA A 29 8.70 -4.11 -7.24
CA ALA A 29 8.51 -5.34 -6.47
C ALA A 29 7.59 -5.12 -5.26
N THR A 30 7.74 -3.97 -4.58
CA THR A 30 6.88 -3.57 -3.45
C THR A 30 5.43 -3.36 -3.89
N ARG A 31 5.20 -2.67 -5.01
CA ARG A 31 3.86 -2.51 -5.59
C ARG A 31 3.22 -3.84 -5.98
N LYS A 32 4.00 -4.74 -6.62
CA LYS A 32 3.54 -6.11 -6.94
C LYS A 32 3.20 -6.92 -5.68
N PHE A 33 3.98 -6.75 -4.61
CA PHE A 33 3.70 -7.41 -3.32
C PHE A 33 2.34 -6.98 -2.77
N TYR A 34 2.03 -5.67 -2.75
CA TYR A 34 0.74 -5.18 -2.27
C TYR A 34 -0.43 -5.70 -3.12
N ALA A 35 -0.31 -5.63 -4.45
CA ALA A 35 -1.31 -6.20 -5.36
C ALA A 35 -1.54 -7.69 -5.10
N ALA A 36 -0.47 -8.48 -4.93
CA ALA A 36 -0.54 -9.91 -4.62
C ALA A 36 -1.14 -10.22 -3.23
N LYS A 37 -1.22 -9.23 -2.33
CA LYS A 37 -1.84 -9.35 -0.99
C LYS A 37 -3.28 -8.83 -0.92
N GLY A 38 -3.85 -8.47 -2.08
CA GLY A 38 -5.23 -7.99 -2.19
C GLY A 38 -5.40 -6.51 -1.89
N TYR A 39 -4.31 -5.74 -1.95
CA TYR A 39 -4.40 -4.28 -1.90
C TYR A 39 -4.68 -3.72 -3.30
N THR A 40 -5.40 -2.61 -3.36
CA THR A 40 -5.71 -1.85 -4.56
C THR A 40 -4.96 -0.53 -4.57
N GLU A 41 -4.43 -0.12 -5.72
CA GLU A 41 -3.91 1.25 -5.88
C GLU A 41 -5.11 2.22 -5.83
N GLU A 42 -5.24 2.96 -4.72
CA GLU A 42 -6.35 3.89 -4.46
C GLU A 42 -6.05 5.27 -5.02
N ALA A 43 -4.79 5.69 -4.92
CA ALA A 43 -4.37 7.03 -5.32
C ALA A 43 -2.91 7.06 -5.76
N ARG A 44 -2.61 8.06 -6.58
CA ARG A 44 -1.26 8.39 -7.01
C ARG A 44 -1.10 9.91 -7.03
N ILE A 45 -0.09 10.41 -6.33
CA ILE A 45 0.26 11.83 -6.31
C ILE A 45 1.60 11.96 -7.02
N LYS A 46 1.59 12.70 -8.14
CA LYS A 46 2.79 12.90 -8.96
C LYS A 46 3.84 13.73 -8.23
N ASP A 47 5.11 13.38 -8.44
CA ASP A 47 6.27 14.12 -7.93
C ASP A 47 6.22 14.40 -6.42
N PHE A 48 5.60 13.50 -5.66
CA PHE A 48 5.35 13.71 -4.22
C PHE A 48 6.63 13.64 -3.40
N TRP A 49 7.49 12.65 -3.68
CA TRP A 49 8.73 12.48 -2.94
C TRP A 49 9.80 13.41 -3.52
N GLU A 50 10.00 13.32 -4.83
CA GLU A 50 10.92 14.14 -5.63
C GLU A 50 10.39 14.21 -7.08
N ALA A 51 11.01 15.04 -7.93
CA ALA A 51 10.68 15.08 -9.34
C ALA A 51 10.91 13.70 -10.00
N GLY A 52 9.87 13.14 -10.60
CA GLY A 52 9.85 11.79 -11.18
C GLY A 52 9.53 10.67 -10.17
N ASP A 53 9.31 11.00 -8.89
CA ASP A 53 8.97 10.02 -7.85
C ASP A 53 7.57 10.26 -7.26
N ASP A 54 6.58 9.59 -7.84
CA ASP A 54 5.20 9.60 -7.36
C ASP A 54 5.09 8.94 -5.98
N LYS A 55 4.12 9.39 -5.18
CA LYS A 55 3.59 8.57 -4.11
C LYS A 55 2.42 7.74 -4.61
N VAL A 56 2.50 6.44 -4.44
CA VAL A 56 1.45 5.49 -4.76
C VAL A 56 0.84 4.96 -3.47
N THR A 57 -0.45 5.18 -3.28
CA THR A 57 -1.21 4.75 -2.10
C THR A 57 -2.00 3.49 -2.43
N PHE A 58 -1.79 2.46 -1.62
CA PHE A 58 -2.49 1.19 -1.67
C PHE A 58 -3.45 1.06 -0.49
N THR A 59 -4.66 0.58 -0.74
CA THR A 59 -5.69 0.31 0.26
C THR A 59 -6.04 -1.18 0.30
N LYS A 60 -6.38 -1.69 1.48
CA LYS A 60 -7.02 -3.01 1.63
C LYS A 60 -8.07 -2.91 2.72
N ALA A 61 -9.30 -3.29 2.38
CA ALA A 61 -10.33 -3.48 3.39
C ALA A 61 -9.92 -4.63 4.32
N LEU A 62 -10.05 -4.39 5.62
CA LEU A 62 -9.98 -5.44 6.63
C LEU A 62 -11.37 -6.03 6.75
#